data_AF-A0AAW9MRG9-F1
#
_entry.id   AF-A0AAW9MRG9-F1
#
_cell.length_a   1.000
_cell.length_b   1.000
_cell.length_c   1.000
_cell.angle_alpha   90.00
_cell.angle_beta   90.00
_cell.angle_gamma   90.00
#
_symmetry.space_group_name_H-M   'P 1'
#
loop_
_entity.id
_entity.type
_entity.pdbx_description
1 polymer ?
#
loop_
_entity_poly.entity_id
_entity_poly.type
_entity_poly.pdbx_seq_one_letter_code
_entity_poly.pdbx_strand_id
1 'polypeptide(L)'
;MLGLGDETLKKVLKDQEAIINGDFKGTSFSNRIWVNGQELQNSLENGLHRSLILGENPRQWSGIMHEHLKRNMSDTGKENALFNAFRLAVTETARVQVWAGLKLMKEGGYDKYIWIAEPGACHICAPFNNQVFDMKDASMGNTLPPMHPFCRCSVAAYYDMDKDEDLGYNIDKPIEVQDDEAIRNWIKHHEKILNHEKYEEHNINSKRYDKGKSVIIPSEKEIQNIINETAGTGELKRDKRGIWTKKEFINYRDFVGIINGIKSKYFSIHYKDNKWVHLVPREER
;
A
#
# COMPACT_ATOMS: atom_id res chain seq x y z
N MET A 1 3.42 15.27 2.26
CA MET A 1 2.03 15.69 2.52
C MET A 1 1.12 14.57 2.03
N LEU A 2 0.42 13.89 2.93
CA LEU A 2 -0.64 12.97 2.54
C LEU A 2 -1.73 13.81 1.88
N GLY A 3 -1.93 13.64 0.57
CA GLY A 3 -2.88 14.42 -0.24
C GLY A 3 -4.33 14.07 0.09
N LEU A 4 -4.76 14.34 1.32
CA LEU A 4 -6.13 14.22 1.76
C LEU A 4 -6.88 15.48 1.29
N GLY A 5 -8.07 15.31 0.69
CA GLY A 5 -8.93 16.44 0.32
C GLY A 5 -9.35 17.26 1.55
N ASP A 6 -9.63 18.55 1.36
CA ASP A 6 -9.98 19.49 2.44
C ASP A 6 -11.15 19.02 3.33
N GLU A 7 -12.09 18.28 2.76
CA GLU A 7 -13.24 17.73 3.46
C GLU A 7 -12.86 16.56 4.38
N THR A 8 -11.99 15.68 3.90
CA THR A 8 -11.42 14.58 4.70
C THR A 8 -10.57 15.12 5.84
N LEU A 9 -9.79 16.18 5.59
CA LEU A 9 -8.98 16.84 6.61
C LEU A 9 -9.86 17.43 7.72
N LYS A 10 -10.90 18.20 7.37
CA LYS A 10 -11.84 18.77 8.36
C LYS A 10 -12.55 17.71 9.19
N LYS A 11 -12.93 16.59 8.58
CA LYS A 11 -13.59 15.48 9.28
C LYS A 11 -12.63 14.79 10.26
N VAL A 12 -11.40 14.52 9.82
CA VAL A 12 -10.34 13.97 10.67
C VAL A 12 -10.08 14.90 11.87
N LEU A 13 -10.05 16.23 11.68
CA LEU A 13 -9.88 17.20 12.78
C LEU A 13 -11.05 17.20 13.76
N LYS A 14 -12.30 17.13 13.28
CA LYS A 14 -13.49 17.05 14.15
C LYS A 14 -13.50 15.76 14.98
N ASP A 15 -13.05 14.66 14.39
CA ASP A 15 -12.96 13.38 15.06
C ASP A 15 -11.78 13.32 16.02
N GLN A 16 -10.69 14.05 15.75
CA GLN A 16 -9.53 14.11 16.62
C GLN A 16 -9.88 14.55 18.04
N GLU A 17 -10.75 15.54 18.24
CA GLU A 17 -11.16 15.95 19.60
C GLU A 17 -11.83 14.81 20.38
N ALA A 18 -12.68 14.01 19.72
CA ALA A 18 -13.30 12.84 20.33
C ALA A 18 -12.28 11.71 20.60
N ILE A 19 -11.30 11.54 19.71
CA ILE A 19 -10.25 10.53 19.84
C ILE A 19 -9.28 10.91 20.96
N ILE A 20 -8.86 12.17 21.01
CA ILE A 20 -7.93 12.68 22.01
C ILE A 20 -8.52 12.48 23.41
N ASN A 21 -9.81 12.77 23.57
CA ASN A 21 -10.53 12.61 24.84
C ASN A 21 -11.00 11.17 25.16
N GLY A 22 -10.84 10.22 24.24
CA GLY A 22 -11.29 8.84 24.40
C GLY A 22 -10.48 8.02 25.42
N ASP A 23 -11.10 6.97 25.96
CA ASP A 23 -10.55 6.12 27.02
C ASP A 23 -9.39 5.23 26.55
N PHE A 24 -8.37 5.05 27.41
CA PHE A 24 -7.30 4.07 27.23
C PHE A 24 -7.21 3.14 28.45
N LYS A 25 -7.45 1.84 28.24
CA LYS A 25 -7.47 0.80 29.30
C LYS A 25 -8.39 1.13 30.49
N GLY A 26 -9.62 1.58 30.22
CA GLY A 26 -10.64 1.83 31.26
C GLY A 26 -10.40 3.08 32.12
N THR A 27 -9.45 3.93 31.72
CA THR A 27 -9.28 5.27 32.29
C THR A 27 -9.47 6.30 31.19
N SER A 28 -10.42 7.21 31.37
CA SER A 28 -10.48 8.45 30.60
C SER A 28 -9.16 9.19 30.76
N PHE A 29 -8.70 9.80 29.67
CA PHE A 29 -7.48 10.59 29.65
C PHE A 29 -7.45 11.64 30.80
N SER A 30 -8.64 12.11 31.21
CA SER A 30 -8.85 13.08 32.31
C SER A 30 -8.42 12.62 33.70
N ASN A 31 -8.41 11.32 34.01
CA ASN A 31 -8.31 10.86 35.40
C ASN A 31 -6.93 10.34 35.81
N ARG A 32 -5.99 10.16 34.86
CA ARG A 32 -4.75 9.42 35.14
C ARG A 32 -3.54 10.28 35.49
N ILE A 33 -3.56 11.56 35.17
CA ILE A 33 -2.50 12.49 35.51
C ILE A 33 -3.19 13.84 35.78
N TRP A 34 -2.88 14.50 36.90
CA TRP A 34 -3.07 15.94 37.18
C TRP A 34 -4.18 16.43 38.09
N VAL A 35 -3.69 17.04 39.18
CA VAL A 35 -4.37 18.00 40.06
C VAL A 35 -4.37 19.42 39.46
N ASN A 36 -3.89 19.65 38.22
CA ASN A 36 -3.99 20.94 37.49
C ASN A 36 -3.97 20.72 35.95
N GLY A 37 -4.94 19.94 35.45
CA GLY A 37 -4.88 19.25 34.14
C GLY A 37 -5.07 20.06 32.85
N GLN A 38 -5.57 21.31 32.90
CA GLN A 38 -5.99 22.00 31.67
C GLN A 38 -4.82 22.46 30.77
N GLU A 39 -3.76 23.02 31.34
CA GLU A 39 -2.62 23.53 30.54
C GLU A 39 -1.85 22.40 29.85
N LEU A 40 -1.68 21.27 30.53
CA LEU A 40 -1.01 20.13 29.94
C LEU A 40 -1.88 19.49 28.86
N GLN A 41 -3.19 19.38 29.10
CA GLN A 41 -4.13 18.89 28.10
C GLN A 41 -4.06 19.73 26.82
N ASN A 42 -4.14 21.06 26.95
CA ASN A 42 -4.03 21.97 25.81
C ASN A 42 -2.66 21.83 25.11
N SER A 43 -1.57 21.65 25.86
CA SER A 43 -0.22 21.45 25.27
C SER A 43 -0.11 20.15 24.50
N LEU A 44 -0.74 19.08 25.01
CA LEU A 44 -0.79 17.79 24.33
C LEU A 44 -1.66 17.86 23.07
N GLU A 45 -2.86 18.41 23.16
CA GLU A 45 -3.78 18.58 22.02
C GLU A 45 -3.09 19.33 20.87
N ASN A 46 -2.44 20.45 21.18
CA ASN A 46 -1.66 21.21 20.20
C ASN A 46 -0.52 20.39 19.61
N GLY A 47 0.19 19.60 20.41
CA GLY A 47 1.25 18.69 19.94
C GLY A 47 0.73 17.58 19.03
N LEU A 48 -0.42 17.00 19.36
CA LEU A 48 -1.08 15.97 18.55
C LEU A 48 -1.55 16.55 17.21
N HIS A 49 -2.15 17.74 17.20
CA HIS A 49 -2.51 18.43 15.95
C HIS A 49 -1.29 18.66 15.05
N ARG A 50 -0.17 19.14 15.61
CA ARG A 50 1.08 19.32 14.86
C ARG A 50 1.60 18.00 14.29
N SER A 51 1.53 16.92 15.05
CA SER A 51 1.98 15.59 14.61
C SER A 51 1.11 15.02 13.49
N LEU A 52 -0.21 15.22 13.57
CA LEU A 52 -1.17 14.65 12.63
C LEU A 52 -1.27 15.45 11.34
N ILE A 53 -1.29 16.79 11.43
CA ILE A 53 -1.47 17.68 10.29
C ILE A 53 -0.13 17.97 9.61
N LEU A 54 0.88 18.33 10.39
CA LEU A 54 2.17 18.78 9.87
C LEU A 54 3.19 17.64 9.77
N GLY A 55 2.88 16.45 10.30
CA GLY A 55 3.82 15.32 10.35
C GLY A 55 5.00 15.57 11.29
N GLU A 56 4.84 16.50 12.24
CA GLU A 56 5.93 16.88 13.14
C GLU A 56 6.27 15.75 14.11
N ASN A 57 7.56 15.57 14.41
CA ASN A 57 7.98 14.47 15.28
C ASN A 57 7.58 14.76 16.75
N PRO A 58 6.95 13.81 17.49
CA PRO A 58 6.57 13.99 18.90
C PRO A 58 7.69 14.48 19.82
N ARG A 59 8.93 14.16 19.48
CA ARG A 59 10.12 14.60 20.22
C ARG A 59 10.27 16.13 20.21
N GLN A 60 9.86 16.82 19.15
CA GLN A 60 10.04 18.27 18.98
C GLN A 60 9.13 19.10 19.87
N TRP A 61 7.89 18.66 20.12
CA TRP A 61 6.95 19.39 20.99
C TRP A 61 6.85 18.79 22.40
N SER A 62 7.40 17.60 22.65
CA SER A 62 7.46 17.02 24.02
C SER A 62 8.16 17.92 25.05
N GLY A 63 9.10 18.77 24.61
CA GLY A 63 9.75 19.77 25.47
C GLY A 63 8.81 20.86 25.97
N ILE A 64 7.73 21.16 25.23
CA ILE A 64 6.70 22.12 25.67
C ILE A 64 5.92 21.50 26.83
N MET A 65 5.52 20.23 26.69
CA MET A 65 4.87 19.49 27.76
C MET A 65 5.77 19.33 28.98
N HIS A 66 7.09 19.18 28.79
CA HIS A 66 8.05 19.03 29.88
C HIS A 66 7.94 20.14 30.92
N GLU A 67 7.85 21.40 30.49
CA GLU A 67 7.78 22.54 31.41
C GLU A 67 6.51 22.49 32.26
N HIS A 68 5.36 22.16 31.65
CA HIS A 68 4.11 21.96 32.37
C HIS A 68 4.14 20.72 33.27
N LEU A 69 4.77 19.62 32.81
CA LEU A 69 4.95 18.39 33.60
C LEU A 69 5.85 18.61 34.82
N LYS A 70 6.95 19.35 34.67
CA LYS A 70 7.90 19.62 35.74
C LYS A 70 7.29 20.48 36.85
N ARG A 71 6.43 21.45 36.50
CA ARG A 71 5.81 22.37 37.46
C ARG A 71 4.86 21.70 38.44
N ASN A 72 4.18 20.63 38.06
CA ASN A 72 3.19 19.99 38.94
C ASN A 72 3.48 18.50 39.29
N MET A 73 4.72 18.02 39.08
CA MET A 73 5.18 16.74 39.63
C MET A 73 5.81 16.91 41.03
N SER A 74 5.77 15.85 41.85
CA SER A 74 6.57 15.75 43.08
C SER A 74 8.07 15.84 42.78
N ASP A 75 8.90 16.14 43.78
CA ASP A 75 10.35 16.34 43.56
C ASP A 75 11.05 15.12 42.93
N THR A 76 10.61 13.90 43.26
CA THR A 76 11.04 12.64 42.61
C THR A 76 10.55 12.47 41.17
N GLY A 77 9.42 13.08 40.79
CA GLY A 77 8.91 13.07 39.42
C GLY A 77 9.58 14.09 38.51
N LYS A 78 10.07 15.20 39.08
CA LYS A 78 10.75 16.29 38.34
C LYS A 78 12.02 15.82 37.62
N GLU A 79 12.77 14.90 38.24
CA GLU A 79 14.01 14.34 37.65
C GLU A 79 13.74 13.62 36.33
N ASN A 80 12.59 12.94 36.22
CA ASN A 80 12.20 12.17 35.03
C ASN A 80 11.10 12.85 34.19
N ALA A 81 10.80 14.12 34.45
CA ALA A 81 9.70 14.83 33.80
C ALA A 81 9.88 14.93 32.27
N LEU A 82 11.11 15.09 31.77
CA LEU A 82 11.41 15.07 30.33
C LEU A 82 11.08 13.72 29.71
N PHE A 83 11.55 12.64 30.33
CA PHE A 83 11.31 11.29 29.87
C PHE A 83 9.82 10.93 29.89
N ASN A 84 9.12 11.35 30.94
CA ASN A 84 7.67 11.17 31.06
C ASN A 84 6.90 11.96 30.00
N ALA A 85 7.29 13.21 29.72
CA ALA A 85 6.72 14.02 28.64
C ALA A 85 6.89 13.34 27.29
N PHE A 86 8.10 12.88 27.01
CA PHE A 86 8.42 12.21 25.76
C PHE A 86 7.65 10.89 25.61
N ARG A 87 7.58 10.09 26.67
CA ARG A 87 6.82 8.83 26.70
C ARG A 87 5.33 9.06 26.42
N LEU A 88 4.74 10.08 27.04
CA LEU A 88 3.35 10.46 26.83
C LEU A 88 3.14 10.93 25.39
N ALA A 89 3.95 11.87 24.90
CA ALA A 89 3.84 12.42 23.55
C ALA A 89 3.87 11.32 22.46
N VAL A 90 4.82 10.40 22.53
CA VAL A 90 4.95 9.30 21.57
C VAL A 90 3.77 8.34 21.66
N THR A 91 3.38 7.94 22.87
CA THR A 91 2.31 6.96 23.08
C THR A 91 0.96 7.51 22.63
N GLU A 92 0.66 8.76 22.94
CA GLU A 92 -0.58 9.42 22.55
C GLU A 92 -0.63 9.68 21.04
N THR A 93 0.49 10.06 20.43
CA THR A 93 0.54 10.24 18.97
C THR A 93 0.27 8.92 18.25
N ALA A 94 0.92 7.82 18.68
CA ALA A 94 0.67 6.50 18.12
C ALA A 94 -0.79 6.07 18.33
N ARG A 95 -1.36 6.33 19.50
CA ARG A 95 -2.77 6.03 19.81
C ARG A 95 -3.72 6.75 18.85
N VAL A 96 -3.56 8.06 18.67
CA VAL A 96 -4.45 8.85 17.80
C VAL A 96 -4.27 8.45 16.34
N GLN A 97 -3.03 8.20 15.89
CA GLN A 97 -2.77 7.76 14.51
C GLN A 97 -3.42 6.41 14.18
N VAL A 98 -3.30 5.43 15.08
CA VAL A 98 -3.90 4.10 14.89
C VAL A 98 -5.42 4.20 14.86
N TRP A 99 -6.00 4.97 15.78
CA TRP A 99 -7.46 5.12 15.85
C TRP A 99 -8.01 5.86 14.62
N ALA A 100 -7.36 6.96 14.22
CA ALA A 100 -7.72 7.68 12.99
C ALA A 100 -7.61 6.77 11.76
N GLY A 101 -6.55 5.97 11.68
CA GLY A 101 -6.38 4.94 10.64
C GLY A 101 -7.53 3.95 10.64
N LEU A 102 -7.89 3.36 11.78
CA LEU A 102 -9.01 2.43 11.90
C LEU A 102 -10.33 3.06 11.43
N LYS A 103 -10.60 4.31 11.81
CA LYS A 103 -11.81 5.01 11.38
C LYS A 103 -11.85 5.16 9.86
N LEU A 104 -10.75 5.57 9.24
CA LEU A 104 -10.65 5.67 7.78
C LEU A 104 -10.84 4.32 7.10
N MET A 105 -10.32 3.23 7.67
CA MET A 105 -10.54 1.88 7.13
C MET A 105 -12.01 1.49 7.23
N LYS A 106 -12.68 1.78 8.36
CA LYS A 106 -14.12 1.53 8.53
C LYS A 106 -14.96 2.33 7.53
N GLU A 107 -14.62 3.60 7.31
CA GLU A 107 -15.27 4.45 6.30
C GLU A 107 -14.99 3.97 4.87
N GLY A 108 -13.82 3.36 4.64
CA GLY A 108 -13.45 2.70 3.39
C GLY A 108 -14.14 1.36 3.14
N GLY A 109 -15.03 0.91 4.04
CA GLY A 109 -15.81 -0.32 3.86
C GLY A 109 -15.11 -1.60 4.30
N TYR A 110 -14.00 -1.52 5.04
CA TYR A 110 -13.32 -2.71 5.56
C TYR A 110 -13.94 -3.15 6.90
N ASP A 111 -14.16 -4.46 7.06
CA ASP A 111 -14.67 -5.04 8.31
C ASP A 111 -13.57 -5.60 9.23
N LYS A 112 -12.36 -5.81 8.69
CA LYS A 112 -11.22 -6.42 9.39
C LYS A 112 -9.95 -5.59 9.23
N TYR A 113 -9.02 -5.78 10.16
CA TYR A 113 -7.68 -5.21 10.11
C TYR A 113 -6.63 -6.26 10.45
N ILE A 114 -5.43 -6.08 9.92
CA ILE A 114 -4.25 -6.90 10.21
C ILE A 114 -3.26 -6.11 11.05
N TRP A 115 -2.67 -6.79 12.01
CA TRP A 115 -1.67 -6.22 12.90
C TRP A 115 -0.26 -6.34 12.31
N ILE A 116 0.48 -5.24 12.28
CA ILE A 116 1.84 -5.17 11.72
C ILE A 116 2.81 -4.82 12.84
N ALA A 117 3.61 -5.79 13.25
CA ALA A 117 4.61 -5.61 14.27
C ALA A 117 5.87 -4.91 13.70
N GLU A 118 6.50 -4.05 14.49
CA GLU A 118 7.82 -3.48 14.13
C GLU A 118 8.85 -4.61 13.97
N PRO A 119 9.80 -4.50 13.02
CA PRO A 119 11.01 -5.33 13.04
C PRO A 119 11.72 -5.26 14.39
N GLY A 120 11.72 -6.36 15.16
CA GLY A 120 12.23 -6.40 16.53
C GLY A 120 11.17 -6.14 17.62
N ALA A 121 9.89 -6.31 17.30
CA ALA A 121 8.80 -6.20 18.25
C ALA A 121 9.06 -6.95 19.57
N CYS A 122 8.65 -6.34 20.68
CA CYS A 122 8.81 -6.93 22.00
C CYS A 122 7.97 -8.21 22.17
N HIS A 123 8.24 -8.96 23.23
CA HIS A 123 7.49 -10.19 23.56
C HIS A 123 5.98 -10.00 23.74
N ILE A 124 5.52 -8.77 24.02
CA ILE A 124 4.09 -8.43 24.12
C ILE A 124 3.46 -8.29 22.72
N CYS A 125 4.19 -7.70 21.78
CA CYS A 125 3.71 -7.30 20.47
C CYS A 125 3.95 -8.36 19.39
N ALA A 126 5.05 -9.11 19.48
CA ALA A 126 5.40 -10.15 18.51
C ALA A 126 4.29 -11.20 18.27
N PRO A 127 3.52 -11.66 19.28
CA PRO A 127 2.44 -12.63 19.06
C PRO A 127 1.31 -12.11 18.18
N PHE A 128 1.10 -10.79 18.12
CA PHE A 128 0.04 -10.19 17.33
C PHE A 128 0.42 -10.05 15.86
N ASN A 129 1.70 -10.22 15.49
CA ASN A 129 2.14 -9.99 14.11
C ASN A 129 1.38 -10.86 13.10
N ASN A 130 0.87 -10.23 12.04
CA ASN A 130 0.03 -10.86 11.00
C ASN A 130 -1.30 -11.45 11.50
N GLN A 131 -1.71 -11.19 12.75
CA GLN A 131 -3.04 -11.58 13.22
C GLN A 131 -4.11 -10.63 12.66
N VAL A 132 -5.24 -11.21 12.29
CA VAL A 132 -6.40 -10.52 11.73
C VAL A 132 -7.47 -10.39 12.81
N PHE A 133 -8.03 -9.20 12.94
CA PHE A 133 -9.05 -8.88 13.92
C PHE A 133 -10.24 -8.22 13.25
N ASP A 134 -11.43 -8.43 13.80
CA ASP A 134 -12.63 -7.71 13.39
C ASP A 134 -12.61 -6.28 13.93
N MET A 135 -13.03 -5.31 13.12
CA MET A 135 -13.09 -3.90 13.53
C MET A 135 -14.05 -3.65 14.69
N LYS A 136 -15.03 -4.55 14.90
CA LYS A 136 -15.99 -4.45 16.01
C LYS A 136 -15.32 -4.70 17.37
N ASP A 137 -14.26 -5.50 17.39
CA ASP A 137 -13.52 -5.85 18.61
C ASP A 137 -12.32 -4.91 18.84
N ALA A 138 -12.18 -3.88 18.02
CA ALA A 138 -11.10 -2.90 18.09
C ALA A 138 -11.08 -2.15 19.44
N SER A 139 -10.05 -2.41 20.23
CA SER A 139 -9.85 -1.78 21.54
C SER A 139 -8.39 -1.37 21.75
N MET A 140 -8.16 -0.09 22.04
CA MET A 140 -6.82 0.47 22.22
C MET A 140 -6.09 -0.18 23.40
N GLY A 141 -4.88 -0.66 23.14
CA GLY A 141 -4.04 -1.32 24.14
C GLY A 141 -4.44 -2.76 24.47
N ASN A 142 -5.39 -3.33 23.74
CA ASN A 142 -5.80 -4.74 23.80
C ASN A 142 -5.62 -5.42 22.43
N THR A 143 -6.41 -5.02 21.43
CA THR A 143 -6.32 -5.54 20.06
C THR A 143 -5.67 -4.54 19.10
N LEU A 144 -5.63 -3.26 19.49
CA LEU A 144 -4.97 -2.19 18.75
C LEU A 144 -3.71 -1.70 19.45
N PRO A 145 -2.65 -1.37 18.70
CA PRO A 145 -1.51 -0.64 19.25
C PRO A 145 -1.93 0.80 19.62
N PRO A 146 -1.22 1.49 20.53
CA PRO A 146 -0.06 1.01 21.28
C PRO A 146 -0.44 0.12 22.48
N MET A 147 0.21 -1.06 22.59
CA MET A 147 0.01 -2.01 23.70
C MET A 147 0.76 -1.61 24.97
N HIS A 148 1.90 -0.94 24.79
CA HIS A 148 2.83 -0.52 25.81
C HIS A 148 3.41 0.87 25.45
N PRO A 149 4.05 1.57 26.40
CA PRO A 149 4.74 2.83 26.09
C PRO A 149 5.80 2.63 25.00
N PHE A 150 5.95 3.61 24.12
CA PHE A 150 6.85 3.57 22.96
C PHE A 150 6.58 2.43 21.96
N CYS A 151 5.39 1.84 21.96
CA CYS A 151 4.99 0.89 20.93
C CYS A 151 4.99 1.57 19.55
N ARG A 152 5.64 0.93 18.57
CA ARG A 152 5.75 1.39 17.17
C ARG A 152 5.03 0.47 16.18
N CYS A 153 4.23 -0.45 16.70
CA CYS A 153 3.43 -1.34 15.87
C CYS A 153 2.25 -0.58 15.27
N SER A 154 1.78 -1.05 14.12
CA SER A 154 0.71 -0.41 13.36
C SER A 154 -0.33 -1.43 12.94
N VAL A 155 -1.40 -0.95 12.32
CA VAL A 155 -2.46 -1.77 11.73
C VAL A 155 -2.70 -1.33 10.30
N ALA A 156 -3.17 -2.27 9.47
CA ALA A 156 -3.61 -2.00 8.12
C ALA A 156 -4.99 -2.64 7.90
N ALA A 157 -5.73 -2.13 6.91
CA ALA A 157 -6.96 -2.77 6.48
C ALA A 157 -6.66 -4.21 6.04
N TYR A 158 -7.45 -5.16 6.52
CA TYR A 158 -7.37 -6.54 6.05
C TYR A 158 -8.55 -6.82 5.14
N TYR A 159 -8.23 -7.42 4.01
CA TYR A 159 -9.21 -7.84 3.03
C TYR A 159 -8.97 -9.31 2.74
N ASP A 160 -10.04 -10.10 2.90
CA ASP A 160 -10.04 -11.53 2.65
C ASP A 160 -10.21 -11.74 1.14
N MET A 161 -9.09 -11.94 0.43
CA MET A 161 -9.09 -12.11 -1.02
C MET A 161 -9.87 -13.35 -1.48
N ASP A 162 -10.21 -14.27 -0.58
CA ASP A 162 -10.91 -15.51 -0.90
C ASP A 162 -12.44 -15.38 -0.83
N LYS A 163 -12.99 -14.30 -0.24
CA LYS A 163 -14.44 -14.15 0.03
C LYS A 163 -15.22 -13.26 -0.93
N ASP A 164 -14.55 -12.40 -1.68
CA ASP A 164 -15.18 -11.51 -2.65
C ASP A 164 -14.32 -11.49 -3.92
N GLU A 165 -14.80 -12.14 -4.97
CA GLU A 165 -14.15 -12.26 -6.28
C GLU A 165 -14.04 -10.93 -7.04
N ASP A 166 -14.54 -9.83 -6.48
CA ASP A 166 -14.74 -8.58 -7.23
C ASP A 166 -14.35 -7.32 -6.44
N LEU A 167 -13.10 -7.23 -6.00
CA LEU A 167 -12.49 -5.95 -5.61
C LEU A 167 -11.12 -5.76 -6.27
N GLY A 168 -11.15 -5.35 -7.54
CA GLY A 168 -10.56 -4.09 -8.02
C GLY A 168 -9.10 -3.73 -7.76
N TYR A 169 -8.29 -4.55 -7.07
CA TYR A 169 -6.85 -4.38 -6.93
C TYR A 169 -6.13 -5.56 -7.56
N ASN A 170 -5.27 -5.24 -8.53
CA ASN A 170 -4.47 -6.18 -9.32
C ASN A 170 -3.64 -7.12 -8.43
N ILE A 171 -4.21 -8.26 -8.05
CA ILE A 171 -3.47 -9.42 -7.56
C ILE A 171 -4.00 -10.63 -8.34
N ASP A 172 -3.29 -10.92 -9.43
CA ASP A 172 -3.04 -12.23 -9.98
C ASP A 172 -3.64 -13.39 -9.17
N LYS A 173 -4.76 -13.98 -9.60
CA LYS A 173 -5.01 -15.41 -9.27
C LYS A 173 -3.82 -16.17 -9.90
N PRO A 174 -2.90 -16.74 -9.11
CA PRO A 174 -1.81 -17.51 -9.68
C PRO A 174 -2.42 -18.68 -10.43
N ILE A 175 -1.89 -19.03 -11.60
CA ILE A 175 -2.24 -20.30 -12.22
C ILE A 175 -1.79 -21.38 -11.23
N GLU A 176 -2.74 -22.02 -10.54
CA GLU A 176 -2.48 -23.01 -9.47
C GLU A 176 -1.57 -24.15 -9.96
N VAL A 177 -1.64 -24.43 -11.26
CA VAL A 177 -0.79 -25.38 -11.98
C VAL A 177 -0.10 -24.65 -13.14
N GLN A 178 1.20 -24.41 -13.03
CA GLN A 178 2.01 -23.74 -14.06
C GLN A 178 2.44 -24.68 -15.20
N ASP A 179 1.60 -25.66 -15.56
CA ASP A 179 1.85 -26.46 -16.76
C ASP A 179 1.49 -25.66 -18.03
N ASP A 180 2.01 -26.12 -19.17
CA ASP A 180 1.82 -25.43 -20.44
C ASP A 180 0.36 -25.41 -20.90
N GLU A 181 -0.44 -26.42 -20.55
CA GLU A 181 -1.84 -26.53 -20.96
C GLU A 181 -2.71 -25.51 -20.21
N ALA A 182 -2.53 -25.38 -18.90
CA ALA A 182 -3.19 -24.39 -18.08
C ALA A 182 -2.85 -22.96 -18.52
N ILE A 183 -1.57 -22.69 -18.83
CA ILE A 183 -1.15 -21.37 -19.36
C ILE A 183 -1.80 -21.09 -20.73
N ARG A 184 -1.81 -22.07 -21.65
CA ARG A 184 -2.43 -21.89 -22.97
C ARG A 184 -3.94 -21.72 -22.87
N ASN A 185 -4.60 -22.45 -21.97
CA ASN A 185 -6.03 -22.27 -21.69
C ASN A 185 -6.33 -20.88 -21.11
N TRP A 186 -5.48 -20.37 -20.20
CA TRP A 186 -5.58 -19.00 -19.71
C TRP A 186 -5.43 -18.00 -20.86
N ILE A 187 -4.40 -18.15 -21.69
CA ILE A 187 -4.19 -17.28 -22.86
C ILE A 187 -5.43 -17.29 -23.75
N LYS A 188 -6.01 -18.46 -24.07
CA LYS A 188 -7.16 -18.59 -24.95
C LYS A 188 -8.39 -17.77 -24.50
N HIS A 189 -8.65 -17.72 -23.20
CA HIS A 189 -9.80 -17.00 -22.63
C HIS A 189 -9.47 -15.57 -22.17
N HIS A 190 -8.18 -15.22 -22.13
CA HIS A 190 -7.73 -13.87 -21.81
C HIS A 190 -8.04 -12.89 -22.93
N GLU A 191 -8.52 -11.70 -22.58
CA GLU A 191 -8.79 -10.62 -23.52
C GLU A 191 -7.49 -10.08 -24.13
N LYS A 192 -7.44 -9.96 -25.46
CA LYS A 192 -6.22 -9.66 -26.23
C LYS A 192 -6.27 -8.29 -26.89
N ILE A 193 -6.89 -7.31 -26.26
CA ILE A 193 -6.95 -5.95 -26.82
C ILE A 193 -5.53 -5.36 -26.88
N LEU A 194 -5.08 -4.94 -28.05
CA LEU A 194 -3.79 -4.28 -28.22
C LEU A 194 -3.80 -2.93 -27.50
N ASN A 195 -2.77 -2.67 -26.71
CA ASN A 195 -2.60 -1.35 -26.08
C ASN A 195 -2.06 -0.33 -27.09
N HIS A 196 -2.90 0.67 -27.38
CA HIS A 196 -2.60 1.75 -28.31
C HIS A 196 -1.31 2.50 -27.95
N GLU A 197 -1.18 2.98 -26.72
CA GLU A 197 0.00 3.77 -26.31
C GLU A 197 1.30 2.96 -26.44
N LYS A 198 1.26 1.65 -26.13
CA LYS A 198 2.42 0.77 -26.27
C LYS A 198 2.75 0.48 -27.72
N TYR A 199 1.75 0.36 -28.59
CA TYR A 199 1.98 0.30 -30.03
C TYR A 199 2.62 1.59 -30.55
N GLU A 200 2.13 2.75 -30.11
CA GLU A 200 2.66 4.06 -30.51
C GLU A 200 4.14 4.25 -30.15
N GLU A 201 4.59 3.75 -29.00
CA GLU A 201 6.01 3.75 -28.60
C GLU A 201 6.93 3.05 -29.62
N HIS A 202 6.38 2.15 -30.44
CA HIS A 202 7.08 1.39 -31.48
C HIS A 202 6.73 1.84 -32.91
N ASN A 203 5.85 2.83 -33.09
CA ASN A 203 5.45 3.33 -34.40
C ASN A 203 6.25 4.58 -34.77
N ILE A 204 7.14 4.50 -35.76
CA ILE A 204 8.04 5.59 -36.17
C ILE A 204 7.32 6.90 -36.55
N ASN A 205 6.05 6.80 -36.95
CA ASN A 205 5.23 7.95 -37.34
C ASN A 205 4.45 8.56 -36.17
N SER A 206 4.49 7.97 -34.97
CA SER A 206 3.84 8.52 -33.78
C SER A 206 4.73 9.53 -33.07
N LYS A 207 4.10 10.54 -32.45
CA LYS A 207 4.77 11.48 -31.54
C LYS A 207 5.35 10.79 -30.30
N ARG A 208 4.84 9.61 -29.93
CA ARG A 208 5.30 8.82 -28.77
C ARG A 208 6.43 7.84 -29.11
N TYR A 209 6.89 7.81 -30.36
CA TYR A 209 7.94 6.91 -30.78
C TYR A 209 9.22 7.07 -29.95
N ASP A 210 9.72 5.95 -29.42
CA ASP A 210 10.97 5.90 -28.68
C ASP A 210 12.09 5.34 -29.57
N LYS A 211 13.09 6.17 -29.88
CA LYS A 211 14.23 5.81 -30.73
C LYS A 211 15.06 4.65 -30.18
N GLY A 212 14.98 4.35 -28.88
CA GLY A 212 15.66 3.22 -28.25
C GLY A 212 14.96 1.88 -28.43
N LYS A 213 13.77 1.85 -29.05
CA LYS A 213 12.94 0.66 -29.20
C LYS A 213 12.94 0.12 -30.62
N SER A 214 12.47 -1.12 -30.75
CA SER A 214 12.17 -1.74 -32.05
C SER A 214 11.05 -1.00 -32.77
N VAL A 215 11.03 -1.03 -34.10
CA VAL A 215 9.96 -0.45 -34.91
C VAL A 215 8.96 -1.55 -35.27
N ILE A 216 7.66 -1.29 -35.12
CA ILE A 216 6.60 -2.14 -35.65
C ILE A 216 6.31 -1.69 -37.09
N ILE A 217 6.29 -2.63 -38.04
CA ILE A 217 6.02 -2.36 -39.46
C ILE A 217 4.51 -2.37 -39.75
N PRO A 218 3.72 -3.39 -39.31
CA PRO A 218 2.30 -3.43 -39.60
C PRO A 218 1.51 -2.34 -38.87
N SER A 219 0.34 -2.01 -39.40
CA SER A 219 -0.62 -1.13 -38.73
C SER A 219 -1.15 -1.74 -37.44
N GLU A 220 -1.69 -0.89 -36.57
CA GLU A 220 -2.28 -1.30 -35.29
C GLU A 220 -3.34 -2.40 -35.46
N LYS A 221 -4.20 -2.27 -36.48
CA LYS A 221 -5.23 -3.26 -36.81
C LYS A 221 -4.63 -4.59 -37.26
N GLU A 222 -3.55 -4.57 -38.04
CA GLU A 222 -2.85 -5.79 -38.46
C GLU A 222 -2.18 -6.47 -37.26
N ILE A 223 -1.59 -5.71 -36.34
CA ILE A 223 -1.02 -6.27 -35.10
C ILE A 223 -2.10 -6.92 -34.23
N GLN A 224 -3.27 -6.28 -34.08
CA GLN A 224 -4.39 -6.88 -33.38
C GLN A 224 -4.81 -8.22 -34.00
N ASN A 225 -4.84 -8.31 -35.33
CA ASN A 225 -5.16 -9.56 -36.03
C ASN A 225 -4.07 -10.63 -35.83
N ILE A 226 -2.79 -10.26 -35.93
CA ILE A 226 -1.66 -11.18 -35.69
C ILE A 226 -1.73 -11.75 -34.28
N ILE A 227 -2.01 -10.91 -33.28
CA ILE A 227 -2.19 -11.34 -31.89
C ILE A 227 -3.35 -12.33 -31.77
N ASN A 228 -4.50 -12.03 -32.37
CA ASN A 228 -5.67 -12.92 -32.33
C ASN A 228 -5.39 -14.28 -32.99
N GLU A 229 -4.58 -14.31 -34.05
CA GLU A 229 -4.20 -15.53 -34.77
C GLU A 229 -3.17 -16.38 -34.01
N THR A 230 -2.18 -15.73 -33.37
CA THR A 230 -0.96 -16.42 -32.91
C THR A 230 -0.88 -16.61 -31.39
N ALA A 231 -1.69 -15.89 -30.62
CA ALA A 231 -1.60 -15.94 -29.16
C ALA A 231 -1.83 -17.35 -28.60
N GLY A 232 -0.90 -17.83 -27.78
CA GLY A 232 -0.95 -19.15 -27.15
C GLY A 232 -0.34 -20.27 -28.00
N THR A 233 0.29 -19.93 -29.13
CA THR A 233 0.98 -20.90 -30.01
C THR A 233 2.50 -20.87 -29.83
N GLY A 234 3.03 -19.84 -29.15
CA GLY A 234 4.46 -19.61 -29.03
C GLY A 234 5.17 -20.42 -27.95
N GLU A 235 6.46 -20.13 -27.81
CA GLU A 235 7.31 -20.61 -26.71
C GLU A 235 7.01 -19.77 -25.45
N LEU A 236 6.54 -20.42 -24.39
CA LEU A 236 6.24 -19.75 -23.13
C LEU A 236 7.53 -19.35 -22.39
N LYS A 237 7.69 -18.06 -22.09
CA LYS A 237 8.87 -17.57 -21.37
C LYS A 237 8.73 -17.84 -19.87
N ARG A 238 9.63 -18.64 -19.32
CA ARG A 238 9.73 -18.92 -17.88
C ARG A 238 10.95 -18.23 -17.25
N ASP A 239 10.88 -17.98 -15.95
CA ASP A 239 12.00 -17.47 -15.16
C ASP A 239 12.93 -18.62 -14.68
N LYS A 240 13.94 -18.30 -13.86
CA LYS A 240 14.88 -19.30 -13.32
C LYS A 240 14.22 -20.33 -12.40
N ARG A 241 13.02 -20.05 -11.89
CA ARG A 241 12.22 -20.93 -11.02
C ARG A 241 11.20 -21.73 -11.83
N GLY A 242 11.17 -21.57 -13.15
CA GLY A 242 10.20 -22.24 -14.03
C GLY A 242 8.83 -21.55 -14.05
N ILE A 243 8.68 -20.36 -13.46
CA ILE A 243 7.39 -19.64 -13.41
C ILE A 243 7.20 -18.87 -14.71
N TRP A 244 6.00 -18.96 -15.30
CA TRP A 244 5.68 -18.24 -16.52
C TRP A 244 5.68 -16.73 -16.29
N THR A 245 6.39 -16.00 -17.15
CA THR A 245 6.60 -14.54 -17.01
C THR A 245 5.54 -13.69 -17.72
N LYS A 246 4.37 -14.29 -18.03
CA LYS A 246 3.29 -13.69 -18.82
C LYS A 246 3.73 -13.23 -20.21
N LYS A 247 4.62 -14.01 -20.82
CA LYS A 247 5.20 -13.74 -22.14
C LYS A 247 5.30 -15.02 -22.93
N GLU A 248 5.07 -14.90 -24.23
CA GLU A 248 5.44 -15.93 -25.18
C GLU A 248 6.23 -15.32 -26.32
N PHE A 249 7.00 -16.16 -27.00
CA PHE A 249 7.73 -15.80 -28.20
C PHE A 249 7.19 -16.55 -29.41
N ILE A 250 7.00 -15.82 -30.50
CA ILE A 250 6.38 -16.31 -31.72
C ILE A 250 7.29 -15.97 -32.90
N ASN A 251 7.51 -16.96 -33.76
CA ASN A 251 8.09 -16.77 -35.07
C ASN A 251 6.96 -16.77 -36.11
N TYR A 252 6.75 -15.63 -36.77
CA TYR A 252 5.63 -15.45 -37.69
C TYR A 252 6.06 -15.57 -39.16
N ARG A 253 5.09 -15.79 -40.05
CA ARG A 253 5.37 -15.98 -41.48
C ARG A 253 5.99 -14.76 -42.15
N ASP A 254 5.54 -13.56 -41.76
CA ASP A 254 5.91 -12.28 -42.35
C ASP A 254 6.67 -11.38 -41.35
N PHE A 255 7.35 -10.37 -41.86
CA PHE A 255 8.08 -9.41 -41.02
C PHE A 255 7.11 -8.55 -40.21
N VAL A 256 7.33 -8.49 -38.89
CA VAL A 256 6.49 -7.73 -37.96
C VAL A 256 7.17 -6.46 -37.44
N GLY A 257 8.49 -6.37 -37.57
CA GLY A 257 9.23 -5.22 -37.07
C GLY A 257 10.67 -5.10 -37.54
N ILE A 258 11.34 -4.04 -37.08
CA ILE A 258 12.76 -3.75 -37.32
C ILE A 258 13.46 -3.58 -35.98
N ILE A 259 14.62 -4.19 -35.83
CA ILE A 259 15.45 -4.14 -34.63
C ILE A 259 16.88 -3.90 -35.08
N ASN A 260 17.50 -2.84 -34.56
CA ASN A 260 18.87 -2.48 -34.94
C ASN A 260 19.07 -2.38 -36.48
N GLY A 261 18.02 -1.95 -37.21
CA GLY A 261 18.02 -1.82 -38.67
C GLY A 261 17.70 -3.11 -39.45
N ILE A 262 17.54 -4.25 -38.77
CA ILE A 262 17.27 -5.55 -39.39
C ILE A 262 15.79 -5.90 -39.25
N LYS A 263 15.15 -6.35 -40.33
CA LYS A 263 13.77 -6.82 -40.30
C LYS A 263 13.68 -8.14 -39.53
N SER A 264 12.70 -8.27 -38.64
CA SER A 264 12.46 -9.46 -37.84
C SER A 264 11.03 -9.98 -38.03
N LYS A 265 10.91 -11.30 -38.13
CA LYS A 265 9.65 -12.05 -38.08
C LYS A 265 9.31 -12.52 -36.66
N TYR A 266 10.29 -12.42 -35.76
CA TYR A 266 10.20 -12.89 -34.40
C TYR A 266 9.75 -11.79 -33.45
N PHE A 267 8.86 -12.13 -32.52
CA PHE A 267 8.34 -11.18 -31.55
C PHE A 267 7.93 -11.84 -30.25
N SER A 268 7.74 -11.01 -29.23
CA SER A 268 7.13 -11.42 -27.98
C SER A 268 5.75 -10.80 -27.82
N ILE A 269 4.76 -11.60 -27.45
CA ILE A 269 3.50 -11.11 -26.90
C ILE A 269 3.65 -11.02 -25.39
N HIS A 270 3.34 -9.86 -24.85
CA HIS A 270 3.33 -9.62 -23.42
C HIS A 270 1.88 -9.49 -22.96
N TYR A 271 1.48 -10.39 -22.06
CA TYR A 271 0.15 -10.41 -21.45
C TYR A 271 0.13 -9.51 -20.22
N LYS A 272 -0.85 -8.60 -20.16
CA LYS A 272 -1.10 -7.76 -18.99
C LYS A 272 -2.50 -8.06 -18.44
N ASP A 273 -2.57 -8.24 -17.15
CA ASP A 273 -3.74 -8.82 -16.49
C ASP A 273 -5.01 -7.99 -16.76
N ASN A 274 -5.99 -8.69 -17.34
CA ASN A 274 -7.37 -8.30 -17.63
C ASN A 274 -7.62 -6.98 -18.39
N LYS A 275 -6.66 -6.44 -19.15
CA LYS A 275 -6.92 -5.18 -19.87
C LYS A 275 -6.37 -5.11 -21.29
N TRP A 276 -5.20 -5.69 -21.56
CA TRP A 276 -4.56 -5.54 -22.87
C TRP A 276 -3.31 -6.39 -23.05
N VAL A 277 -2.86 -6.49 -24.29
CA VAL A 277 -1.59 -7.08 -24.70
C VAL A 277 -0.77 -6.07 -25.47
N HIS A 278 0.54 -6.31 -25.56
CA HIS A 278 1.38 -5.59 -26.52
C HIS A 278 2.37 -6.54 -27.18
N LEU A 279 2.63 -6.27 -28.45
CA LEU A 279 3.58 -7.01 -29.26
C LEU A 279 4.89 -6.20 -29.32
N VAL A 280 6.01 -6.89 -29.13
CA VAL A 280 7.34 -6.28 -29.26
C VAL A 280 8.17 -7.13 -30.20
N PRO A 281 8.62 -6.61 -31.35
CA PRO A 281 9.59 -7.28 -32.21
C PRO A 281 10.86 -7.66 -31.43
N ARG A 282 11.38 -8.87 -31.67
CA ARG A 282 12.59 -9.42 -31.02
C ARG A 282 13.60 -9.93 -32.04
N GLU A 283 14.88 -9.92 -31.69
CA GLU A 283 15.91 -10.55 -32.53
C GLU A 283 15.67 -12.06 -32.53
N GLU A 284 15.76 -12.68 -33.71
CA GLU A 284 15.68 -14.13 -33.85
C GLU A 284 16.75 -14.78 -32.95
N ARG A 285 16.34 -15.82 -32.23
CA ARG A 285 17.21 -16.59 -31.33
C ARG A 285 17.92 -17.71 -32.09
#